data_AF-A0A2V9CXH3-F1
#
_entry.id   AF-A0A2V9CXH3-F1
#
_cell.length_a   1.000
_cell.length_b   1.000
_cell.length_c   1.000
_cell.angle_alpha   90.00
_cell.angle_beta   90.00
_cell.angle_gamma   90.00
#
_symmetry.space_group_name_H-M   'P 1'
#
loop_
_entity.id
_entity.type
_entity.pdbx_description
1 polymer ?
#
loop_
_entity_poly.entity_id
_entity_poly.type
_entity_poly.pdbx_seq_one_letter_code
_entity_poly.pdbx_strand_id
1 'polypeptide(L)'
;MVWRSCGKRQRPPLRSLSFRRRKDAITAQGTILGTLQYMAPEQVEGREVDARTDIFAFGVVVYEMATGKKAFEGKTSASVMAKILEVDPPSIVSLQPMTPSGLDRVVKKCLAKEPDDRWQTARDLTDGLRWISDSGPQPGVSVPPIAQQNLKRRIIWMTMAVAILVAALVAAVFYFYKAPAEVRAVRFTVAPPEKQAFPVIGNTPNFLSISPDGTKLAFVTVDSTAHRMLWIRDLDSQAAQSLPGTDDALAPFWSPDSRFIAFTAGNSLKKVAVTGGPAQTITALPANGGGTWNRSVCPPQVVRQLQSLHSTRPGSNLVMHGHSFYRAEGTFSTQLLARIRKIPASTLDRSIPKRRSSF
;
A
#
# COMPACT_ATOMS: atom_id res chain seq x y z
N MET A 1 59.59 57.20 -16.99
CA MET A 1 58.21 56.70 -16.83
C MET A 1 57.97 56.53 -15.33
N VAL A 2 57.59 57.53 -14.54
CA VAL A 2 56.29 58.23 -14.50
C VAL A 2 55.12 57.27 -14.72
N TRP A 3 54.40 56.89 -13.65
CA TRP A 3 52.98 57.25 -13.44
C TRP A 3 52.46 56.80 -12.05
N ARG A 4 52.34 57.80 -11.17
CA ARG A 4 51.29 58.12 -10.18
C ARG A 4 50.76 57.08 -9.16
N SER A 5 51.01 57.44 -7.90
CA SER A 5 50.10 57.35 -6.74
C SER A 5 48.61 57.41 -7.09
N CYS A 6 47.81 56.48 -6.55
CA CYS A 6 46.37 56.67 -6.38
C CYS A 6 45.78 55.83 -5.24
N GLY A 7 45.26 56.53 -4.22
CA GLY A 7 44.03 56.12 -3.55
C GLY A 7 44.12 55.40 -2.20
N LYS A 8 44.43 56.15 -1.13
CA LYS A 8 43.88 55.84 0.21
C LYS A 8 42.37 55.67 0.09
N ARG A 9 41.84 54.46 0.29
CA ARG A 9 40.39 54.25 0.41
C ARG A 9 39.92 54.90 1.71
N GLN A 10 39.37 56.10 1.59
CA GLN A 10 38.63 56.76 2.65
C GLN A 10 37.44 55.88 3.04
N ARG A 11 37.36 55.50 4.31
CA ARG A 11 36.13 54.96 4.91
C ARG A 11 35.11 56.11 4.95
N PRO A 12 33.85 55.91 4.57
CA PRO A 12 32.84 56.96 4.71
C PRO A 12 32.69 57.32 6.19
N PRO A 13 32.49 58.59 6.55
CA PRO A 13 32.25 58.97 7.93
C PRO A 13 30.93 58.34 8.40
N LEU A 14 30.96 57.75 9.60
CA LEU A 14 29.77 57.23 10.27
C LEU A 14 28.77 58.39 10.38
N ARG A 15 27.68 58.31 9.58
CA ARG A 15 26.52 59.16 9.79
C ARG A 15 26.07 58.95 11.23
N SER A 16 26.04 60.03 12.00
CA SER A 16 25.46 60.07 13.34
C SER A 16 24.00 59.60 13.25
N LEU A 17 23.76 58.34 13.60
CA LEU A 17 22.42 57.82 13.82
C LEU A 17 21.94 58.43 15.13
N SER A 18 21.22 59.55 15.03
CA SER A 18 20.41 60.04 16.13
C SER A 18 19.39 58.95 16.47
N PHE A 19 19.62 58.26 17.59
CA PHE A 19 18.69 57.25 18.09
C PHE A 19 17.45 57.98 18.62
N ARG A 20 16.50 58.28 17.72
CA ARG A 20 15.22 58.84 18.07
C ARG A 20 14.44 57.75 18.81
N ARG A 21 14.42 57.83 20.14
CA ARG A 21 13.64 56.95 21.02
C ARG A 21 12.16 57.11 20.67
N ARG A 22 11.63 56.23 19.80
CA ARG A 22 10.21 56.17 19.49
C ARG A 22 9.52 55.47 20.67
N LYS A 23 8.85 56.25 21.53
CA LYS A 23 7.91 55.73 22.52
C LYS A 23 6.60 55.40 21.78
N ASP A 24 6.61 54.31 21.03
CA ASP A 24 5.36 53.71 20.55
C ASP A 24 5.05 52.53 21.47
N ALA A 25 3.93 52.62 22.18
CA ALA A 25 3.44 51.57 23.06
C ALA A 25 3.26 50.27 22.26
N ILE A 26 3.98 49.22 22.66
CA ILE A 26 3.94 47.89 22.05
C ILE A 26 2.63 47.20 22.47
N THR A 27 1.52 47.58 21.86
CA THR A 27 0.26 46.82 21.91
C THR A 27 -0.53 47.01 20.62
N ALA A 28 -0.22 46.21 19.61
CA ALA A 28 -1.15 45.90 18.52
C ALA A 28 -0.86 44.48 18.00
N GLN A 29 -1.92 43.65 17.98
CA GLN A 29 -1.92 42.27 17.50
C GLN A 29 -1.21 42.14 16.14
N GLY A 30 -0.23 41.24 16.07
CA GLY A 30 0.30 40.73 14.79
C GLY A 30 1.55 41.42 14.22
N THR A 31 2.14 42.41 14.88
CA THR A 31 3.30 43.14 14.31
C THR A 31 4.64 42.59 14.83
N ILE A 32 5.24 41.70 14.03
CA ILE A 32 6.67 41.35 13.96
C ILE A 32 7.36 41.13 15.33
N LEU A 33 7.12 39.95 15.90
CA LEU A 33 7.87 39.33 17.02
C LEU A 33 9.30 38.88 16.57
N GLY A 34 9.96 39.65 15.71
CA GLY A 34 11.25 39.29 15.13
C GLY A 34 12.43 39.80 15.94
N THR A 35 12.32 41.02 16.49
CA THR A 35 13.46 41.69 17.16
C THR A 35 13.57 41.29 18.63
N LEU A 36 12.45 41.02 19.30
CA LEU A 36 12.40 40.72 20.74
C LEU A 36 13.27 39.50 21.11
N GLN A 37 13.28 38.47 20.25
CA GLN A 37 13.98 37.21 20.50
C GLN A 37 15.51 37.34 20.53
N TYR A 38 16.06 38.45 20.03
CA TYR A 38 17.51 38.74 20.03
C TYR A 38 17.90 39.78 21.08
N MET A 39 16.94 40.30 21.86
CA MET A 39 17.23 41.29 22.90
C MET A 39 17.92 40.63 24.10
N ALA A 40 18.89 41.34 24.67
CA ALA A 40 19.54 40.92 25.91
C ALA A 40 18.66 41.20 27.15
N PRO A 41 18.84 40.47 28.25
CA PRO A 41 18.10 40.66 29.51
C PRO A 41 18.04 42.12 29.97
N GLU A 42 19.18 42.82 29.96
CA GLU A 42 19.29 44.22 30.36
C GLU A 42 18.46 45.16 29.47
N GLN A 43 18.26 44.83 28.19
CA GLN A 43 17.41 45.60 27.28
C GLN A 43 15.92 45.37 27.58
N VAL A 44 15.56 44.14 27.95
CA VAL A 44 14.18 43.78 28.33
C VAL A 44 13.80 44.45 29.65
N GLU A 45 14.75 44.55 30.59
CA GLU A 45 14.55 45.21 31.88
C GLU A 45 14.73 46.74 31.83
N GLY A 46 15.24 47.29 30.72
CA GLY A 46 15.49 48.72 30.56
C GLY A 46 16.66 49.25 31.39
N ARG A 47 17.63 48.39 31.72
CA ARG A 47 18.89 48.75 32.39
C ARG A 47 19.86 49.40 31.38
N GLU A 48 21.01 49.85 31.86
CA GLU A 48 22.05 50.42 30.98
C GLU A 48 22.58 49.35 30.01
N VAL A 49 22.76 49.75 28.76
CA VAL A 49 23.11 48.87 27.63
C VAL A 49 24.52 49.22 27.17
N ASP A 50 25.38 48.23 27.03
CA ASP A 50 26.75 48.38 26.54
C ASP A 50 27.06 47.38 25.41
N ALA A 51 28.33 47.30 24.99
CA ALA A 51 28.75 46.42 23.89
C ALA A 51 28.51 44.91 24.16
N ARG A 52 28.30 44.50 25.41
CA ARG A 52 28.05 43.11 25.81
C ARG A 52 26.61 42.69 25.52
N THR A 53 25.72 43.64 25.26
CA THR A 53 24.40 43.39 24.71
C THR A 53 24.47 42.82 23.29
N ASP A 54 25.35 43.37 22.45
CA ASP A 54 25.56 42.85 21.09
C ASP A 54 26.18 41.44 21.11
N ILE A 55 26.99 41.13 22.12
CA ILE A 55 27.55 39.79 22.33
C ILE A 55 26.46 38.77 22.65
N PHE A 56 25.44 39.16 23.43
CA PHE A 56 24.27 38.31 23.69
C PHE A 56 23.49 38.06 22.41
N ALA A 57 23.14 39.12 21.66
CA ALA A 57 22.43 39.00 20.41
C ALA A 57 23.17 38.11 19.40
N PHE A 58 24.50 38.26 19.31
CA PHE A 58 25.34 37.37 18.50
C PHE A 58 25.25 35.91 18.95
N GLY A 59 25.29 35.65 20.26
CA GLY A 59 25.11 34.31 20.82
C GLY A 59 23.77 33.68 20.40
N VAL A 60 22.68 34.45 20.40
CA VAL A 60 21.36 33.98 19.97
C VAL A 60 21.37 33.60 18.49
N VAL A 61 22.00 34.41 17.64
CA VAL A 61 22.11 34.14 16.20
C VAL A 61 22.95 32.89 15.93
N VAL A 62 24.10 32.73 16.60
CA VAL A 62 24.95 31.54 16.46
C VAL A 62 24.22 30.29 16.93
N TYR A 63 23.50 30.38 18.04
CA TYR A 63 22.66 29.28 18.53
C TYR A 63 21.62 28.84 17.48
N GLU A 64 20.93 29.81 16.87
CA GLU A 64 19.91 29.55 15.85
C GLU A 64 20.52 28.95 14.58
N MET A 65 21.66 29.46 14.13
CA MET A 65 22.38 28.90 12.98
C MET A 65 22.87 27.47 13.23
N ALA A 66 23.34 27.17 14.46
CA ALA A 66 23.86 25.85 14.79
C ALA A 66 22.75 24.81 14.99
N THR A 67 21.61 25.20 15.55
CA THR A 67 20.53 24.26 15.93
C THR A 67 19.33 24.26 14.98
N GLY A 68 19.19 25.30 14.14
CA GLY A 68 17.99 25.57 13.35
C GLY A 68 16.78 26.00 14.18
N LYS A 69 16.96 26.30 15.48
CA LYS A 69 15.90 26.67 16.43
C LYS A 69 16.26 27.95 17.16
N LYS A 70 15.26 28.76 17.48
CA LYS A 70 15.46 29.98 18.28
C LYS A 70 15.91 29.61 19.69
N ALA A 71 16.84 30.39 20.26
CA ALA A 71 17.29 30.21 21.64
C ALA A 71 16.14 30.44 22.63
N PHE A 72 15.31 31.46 22.38
CA PHE A 72 14.16 31.81 23.18
C PHE A 72 12.90 31.88 22.31
N GLU A 73 11.98 30.93 22.50
CA GLU A 73 10.70 30.87 21.79
C GLU A 73 9.52 30.84 22.75
N GLY A 74 8.41 31.50 22.41
CA GLY A 74 7.23 31.59 23.26
C GLY A 74 5.97 31.92 22.46
N LYS A 75 4.81 31.54 22.98
CA LYS A 75 3.51 31.79 22.33
C LYS A 75 3.09 33.27 22.38
N THR A 76 3.66 34.03 23.31
CA THR A 76 3.36 35.45 23.55
C THR A 76 4.66 36.23 23.79
N SER A 77 4.65 37.54 23.54
CA SER A 77 5.81 38.41 23.79
C SER A 77 6.29 38.35 25.25
N ALA A 78 5.35 38.33 26.21
CA ALA A 78 5.67 38.20 27.62
C ALA A 78 6.35 36.86 27.94
N SER A 79 5.93 35.75 27.30
CA SER A 79 6.58 34.45 27.47
C SER A 79 8.00 34.43 26.92
N VAL A 80 8.27 35.15 25.83
CA VAL A 80 9.63 35.29 25.27
C VAL A 80 10.50 36.13 26.21
N MET A 81 9.99 37.26 26.71
CA MET A 81 10.69 38.11 27.67
C MET A 81 11.08 37.33 28.94
N ALA A 82 10.14 36.59 29.54
CA ALA A 82 10.42 35.76 30.72
C ALA A 82 11.54 34.74 30.45
N LYS A 83 11.54 34.09 29.28
CA LYS A 83 12.61 33.16 28.91
C LYS A 83 13.96 33.84 28.70
N ILE A 84 13.98 35.04 28.11
CA ILE A 84 15.21 35.82 27.97
C ILE A 84 15.80 36.11 29.35
N LEU A 85 14.96 36.45 30.35
CA LEU A 85 15.41 36.77 31.71
C LEU A 85 15.85 35.55 32.52
N GLU A 86 15.09 34.45 32.49
CA GLU A 86 15.22 33.39 33.50
C GLU A 86 15.71 32.04 32.95
N VAL A 87 15.52 31.77 31.66
CA VAL A 87 15.71 30.42 31.10
C VAL A 87 16.98 30.37 30.27
N ASP A 88 17.83 29.40 30.53
CA ASP A 88 18.95 29.09 29.63
C ASP A 88 18.49 28.18 28.48
N PRO A 89 18.94 28.43 27.23
CA PRO A 89 18.59 27.56 26.11
C PRO A 89 19.24 26.17 26.29
N PRO A 90 18.63 25.11 25.71
CA PRO A 90 19.23 23.78 25.69
C PRO A 90 20.65 23.79 25.10
N SER A 91 21.55 22.91 25.56
CA SER A 91 22.90 22.81 25.00
C SER A 91 22.86 22.45 23.50
N ILE A 92 23.71 23.09 22.69
CA ILE A 92 23.82 22.82 21.25
C ILE A 92 24.23 21.36 21.01
N VAL A 93 25.12 20.81 21.84
CA VAL A 93 25.59 19.41 21.73
C VAL A 93 24.44 18.41 21.92
N SER A 94 23.44 18.77 22.74
CA SER A 94 22.26 17.91 22.95
C SER A 94 21.34 17.84 21.72
N LEU A 95 21.30 18.92 20.93
CA LEU A 95 20.46 19.03 19.73
C LEU A 95 21.19 18.60 18.46
N GLN A 96 22.50 18.87 18.37
CA GLN A 96 23.37 18.58 17.23
C GLN A 96 24.69 17.96 17.70
N PRO A 97 24.74 16.62 17.90
CA PRO A 97 25.90 15.93 18.48
C PRO A 97 27.21 16.04 17.70
N MET A 98 27.14 16.42 16.42
CA MET A 98 28.31 16.63 15.56
C MET A 98 28.99 17.99 15.74
N THR A 99 28.39 18.88 16.57
CA THR A 99 28.94 20.21 16.84
C THR A 99 30.13 20.13 17.79
N PRO A 100 31.24 20.84 17.54
CA PRO A 100 32.36 20.91 18.49
C PRO A 100 31.91 21.42 19.86
N SER A 101 32.28 20.71 20.94
CA SER A 101 31.93 21.08 22.32
C SER A 101 32.45 22.47 22.72
N GLY A 102 33.51 22.94 22.08
CA GLY A 102 34.00 24.31 22.24
C GLY A 102 32.99 25.37 21.81
N LEU A 103 32.22 25.13 20.75
CA LEU A 103 31.22 26.09 20.27
C LEU A 103 30.07 26.26 21.27
N ASP A 104 29.64 25.16 21.89
CA ASP A 104 28.60 25.20 22.93
C ASP A 104 29.04 26.04 24.14
N ARG A 105 30.31 25.91 24.56
CA ARG A 105 30.86 26.74 25.65
C ARG A 105 30.91 28.22 25.29
N VAL A 106 31.33 28.54 24.06
CA VAL A 106 31.39 29.93 23.60
C VAL A 106 29.99 30.55 23.57
N VAL A 107 29.01 29.85 22.98
CA VAL A 107 27.63 30.34 22.91
C VAL A 107 27.00 30.45 24.29
N LYS A 108 27.23 29.47 25.18
CA LYS A 108 26.74 29.53 26.57
C LYS A 108 27.26 30.76 27.30
N LYS A 109 28.53 31.12 27.11
CA LYS A 109 29.11 32.33 27.71
C LYS A 109 28.56 33.62 27.08
N CYS A 110 28.24 33.63 25.78
CA CYS A 110 27.53 34.76 25.17
C CYS A 110 26.13 34.97 25.77
N LEU A 111 25.43 33.88 26.10
CA LEU A 111 24.03 33.88 26.56
C LEU A 111 23.87 33.97 28.09
N ALA A 112 24.95 34.25 28.83
CA ALA A 112 24.87 34.49 30.27
C ALA A 112 23.95 35.68 30.57
N LYS A 113 23.15 35.58 31.64
CA LYS A 113 22.14 36.60 31.97
C LYS A 113 22.79 37.88 32.44
N GLU A 114 23.75 37.78 33.35
CA GLU A 114 24.54 38.92 33.81
C GLU A 114 25.60 39.33 32.77
N PRO A 115 25.67 40.62 32.38
CA PRO A 115 26.67 41.09 31.41
C PRO A 115 28.12 40.83 31.82
N ASP A 116 28.43 40.86 33.11
CA ASP A 116 29.78 40.63 33.65
C ASP A 116 30.27 39.18 33.44
N ASP A 117 29.35 38.22 33.32
CA ASP A 117 29.68 36.81 33.07
C ASP A 117 29.92 36.51 31.58
N ARG A 118 29.58 37.47 30.69
CA ARG A 118 29.76 37.32 29.24
C ARG A 118 31.22 37.54 28.83
N TRP A 119 31.47 37.35 27.54
CA TRP A 119 32.70 37.87 26.94
C TRP A 119 32.72 39.39 27.07
N GLN A 120 33.83 39.95 27.56
CA GLN A 120 33.94 41.38 27.80
C GLN A 120 34.20 42.16 26.50
N THR A 121 34.84 41.51 25.52
CA THR A 121 35.08 42.12 24.20
C THR A 121 34.78 41.17 23.05
N ALA A 122 34.40 41.74 21.90
CA ALA A 122 34.23 40.98 20.66
C ALA A 122 35.55 40.35 20.17
N ARG A 123 36.70 40.90 20.59
CA ARG A 123 38.02 40.35 20.28
C ARG A 123 38.23 39.01 20.97
N ASP A 124 37.96 38.94 22.28
CA ASP A 124 38.09 37.70 23.06
C ASP A 124 37.17 36.59 22.51
N LEU A 125 35.96 36.96 22.12
CA LEU A 125 35.01 36.07 21.47
C LEU A 125 35.55 35.55 20.12
N THR A 126 36.13 36.43 19.31
CA THR A 126 36.72 36.06 18.01
C THR A 126 37.91 35.11 18.19
N ASP A 127 38.77 35.37 19.16
CA ASP A 127 39.93 34.52 19.47
C ASP A 127 39.47 33.13 19.97
N GLY A 128 38.40 33.08 20.78
CA GLY A 128 37.77 31.83 21.19
C GLY A 128 37.19 31.02 20.02
N LEU A 129 36.53 31.68 19.06
CA LEU A 129 36.00 31.03 17.86
C LEU A 129 37.10 30.52 16.92
N ARG A 130 38.18 31.29 16.74
CA ARG A 130 39.36 30.86 15.96
C ARG A 130 40.04 29.64 16.55
N TRP A 131 40.19 29.62 17.88
CA TRP A 131 40.78 28.46 18.53
C TRP A 131 39.96 27.18 18.26
N ILE A 132 38.63 27.28 18.19
CA ILE A 132 37.75 26.15 17.87
C ILE A 132 37.87 25.75 16.39
N SER A 133 37.95 26.71 15.46
CA SER A 133 38.12 26.40 14.04
C SER A 133 39.46 25.70 13.76
N ASP A 134 40.51 26.14 14.46
CA ASP A 134 41.87 25.63 14.25
C ASP A 134 42.09 24.28 14.95
N SER A 135 41.36 24.00 16.03
CA SER A 135 41.50 22.77 16.83
C SER A 135 40.82 21.52 16.25
N GLY A 136 40.10 21.63 15.13
CA GLY A 136 39.38 20.52 14.49
C GLY A 136 38.34 19.83 15.41
N PRO A 137 37.64 18.80 14.93
CA PRO A 137 36.71 18.03 15.76
C PRO A 137 37.47 17.30 16.88
N GLN A 138 37.42 17.84 18.09
CA GLN A 138 37.97 17.20 19.29
C GLN A 138 37.05 16.04 19.72
N PRO A 139 37.51 14.77 19.70
CA PRO A 139 36.77 13.68 20.32
C PRO A 139 36.98 13.77 21.84
N GLY A 140 36.13 14.52 22.56
CA GLY A 140 36.42 14.73 23.97
C GLY A 140 35.40 15.51 24.79
N VAL A 141 34.18 14.99 24.94
CA VAL A 141 33.47 15.04 26.22
C VAL A 141 32.77 13.70 26.39
N SER A 142 33.41 12.78 27.10
CA SER A 142 32.78 11.57 27.61
C SER A 142 31.78 11.96 28.69
N VAL A 143 30.53 12.23 28.28
CA VAL A 143 29.40 12.19 29.20
C VAL A 143 29.34 10.75 29.76
N PRO A 144 29.36 10.53 31.09
CA PRO A 144 29.24 9.18 31.63
C PRO A 144 27.93 8.57 31.10
N PRO A 145 27.95 7.34 30.53
CA PRO A 145 26.82 6.80 29.80
C PRO A 145 25.78 6.21 30.77
N ILE A 146 25.37 6.92 31.83
CA ILE A 146 24.35 6.41 32.75
C ILE A 146 22.96 6.43 32.06
N ALA A 147 22.73 7.34 31.10
CA ALA A 147 21.54 7.32 30.24
C ALA A 147 21.71 6.49 28.96
N GLN A 148 22.94 6.35 28.43
CA GLN A 148 23.19 5.65 27.17
C GLN A 148 23.29 4.12 27.33
N GLN A 149 23.71 3.60 28.49
CA GLN A 149 23.70 2.14 28.73
C GLN A 149 22.27 1.59 28.78
N ASN A 150 21.34 2.30 29.42
CA ASN A 150 19.94 1.87 29.50
C ASN A 150 19.24 1.96 28.13
N LEU A 151 19.52 2.98 27.32
CA LEU A 151 18.93 3.11 25.98
C LEU A 151 19.54 2.12 24.98
N LYS A 152 20.87 1.92 24.97
CA LYS A 152 21.51 0.90 24.12
C LYS A 152 21.05 -0.51 24.52
N ARG A 153 20.94 -0.80 25.82
CA ARG A 153 20.40 -2.08 26.31
C ARG A 153 18.91 -2.23 25.95
N ARG A 154 18.09 -1.18 26.04
CA ARG A 154 16.70 -1.20 25.57
C ARG A 154 16.60 -1.42 24.06
N ILE A 155 17.44 -0.78 23.26
CA ILE A 155 17.47 -0.97 21.81
C ILE A 155 17.92 -2.39 21.45
N ILE A 156 18.90 -2.96 22.15
CA ILE A 156 19.32 -4.37 21.97
C ILE A 156 18.17 -5.33 22.35
N TRP A 157 17.47 -5.10 23.46
CA TRP A 157 16.31 -5.92 23.82
C TRP A 157 15.12 -5.75 22.87
N MET A 158 14.87 -4.53 22.38
CA MET A 158 13.81 -4.29 21.38
C MET A 158 14.15 -4.92 20.04
N THR A 159 15.40 -4.84 19.58
CA THR A 159 15.83 -5.50 18.33
C THR A 159 15.77 -7.02 18.43
N MET A 160 16.15 -7.60 19.57
CA MET A 160 15.97 -9.03 19.84
C MET A 160 14.49 -9.43 19.89
N ALA A 161 13.63 -8.64 20.55
CA ALA A 161 12.19 -8.89 20.59
C ALA A 161 11.56 -8.82 19.19
N VAL A 162 11.95 -7.84 18.38
CA VAL A 162 11.50 -7.71 16.99
C VAL A 162 12.01 -8.87 16.14
N ALA A 163 13.27 -9.28 16.29
CA ALA A 163 13.82 -10.42 15.56
C ALA A 163 13.08 -11.72 15.91
N ILE A 164 12.78 -11.95 17.19
CA ILE A 164 11.97 -13.10 17.64
C ILE A 164 10.55 -13.02 17.09
N LEU A 165 9.92 -11.85 17.11
CA LEU A 165 8.58 -11.65 16.58
C LEU A 165 8.53 -11.91 15.07
N VAL A 166 9.53 -11.43 14.33
CA VAL A 166 9.66 -11.70 12.90
C VAL A 166 9.89 -13.18 12.66
N ALA A 167 10.79 -13.84 13.41
CA ALA A 167 11.02 -15.27 13.29
C ALA A 167 9.75 -16.09 13.59
N ALA A 168 9.00 -15.72 14.64
CA ALA A 168 7.73 -16.35 14.98
C ALA A 168 6.67 -16.11 13.89
N LEU A 169 6.63 -14.92 13.30
CA LEU A 169 5.73 -14.62 12.18
C LEU A 169 6.10 -15.44 10.94
N VAL A 170 7.38 -15.55 10.60
CA VAL A 170 7.85 -16.39 9.50
C VAL A 170 7.50 -17.86 9.75
N ALA A 171 7.75 -18.36 10.96
CA ALA A 171 7.40 -19.72 11.35
C ALA A 171 5.88 -19.97 11.29
N ALA A 172 5.07 -19.01 11.76
CA ALA A 172 3.62 -19.07 11.66
C ALA A 172 3.16 -19.08 10.20
N VAL A 173 3.68 -18.17 9.38
CA VAL A 173 3.38 -18.14 7.94
C VAL A 173 3.73 -19.46 7.30
N PHE A 174 4.90 -20.04 7.60
CA PHE A 174 5.32 -21.33 7.06
C PHE A 174 4.45 -22.49 7.55
N TYR A 175 4.05 -22.47 8.82
CA TYR A 175 3.14 -23.46 9.42
C TYR A 175 1.73 -23.40 8.79
N PHE A 176 1.24 -22.19 8.49
CA PHE A 176 -0.06 -21.97 7.87
C PHE A 176 -0.03 -22.04 6.33
N TYR A 177 1.14 -21.91 5.70
CA TYR A 177 1.35 -22.20 4.29
C TYR A 177 1.38 -23.71 4.08
N LYS A 178 0.19 -24.33 4.10
CA LYS A 178 0.03 -25.65 3.48
C LYS A 178 0.27 -25.46 1.98
N ALA A 179 1.37 -26.04 1.47
CA ALA A 179 1.54 -26.18 0.03
C ALA A 179 0.24 -26.76 -0.53
N PRO A 180 -0.36 -26.14 -1.58
CA PRO A 180 -1.55 -26.71 -2.19
C PRO A 180 -1.22 -28.16 -2.54
N ALA A 181 -1.97 -29.09 -1.95
CA ALA A 181 -1.77 -30.51 -2.18
C ALA A 181 -1.70 -30.70 -3.70
N GLU A 182 -0.64 -31.34 -4.19
CA GLU A 182 -0.51 -31.63 -5.61
C GLU A 182 -1.81 -32.31 -6.05
N VAL A 183 -2.61 -31.60 -6.84
CA VAL A 183 -3.88 -32.13 -7.33
C VAL A 183 -3.51 -33.22 -8.32
N ARG A 184 -3.36 -34.45 -7.81
CA ARG A 184 -3.00 -35.61 -8.60
C ARG A 184 -4.17 -35.87 -9.54
N ALA A 185 -3.99 -35.52 -10.82
CA ALA A 185 -5.02 -35.70 -11.82
C ALA A 185 -5.33 -37.20 -11.95
N VAL A 186 -6.52 -37.61 -11.52
CA VAL A 186 -6.97 -38.99 -11.70
C VAL A 186 -7.65 -39.09 -13.06
N ARG A 187 -7.20 -40.03 -13.88
CA ARG A 187 -7.80 -40.30 -15.20
C ARG A 187 -8.70 -41.52 -15.06
N PHE A 188 -9.96 -41.37 -15.45
CA PHE A 188 -10.93 -42.46 -15.48
C PHE A 188 -11.49 -42.62 -16.90
N THR A 189 -11.76 -43.86 -17.29
CA THR A 189 -12.46 -44.17 -18.54
C THR A 189 -13.87 -44.65 -18.20
N VAL A 190 -14.87 -43.98 -18.76
CA VAL A 190 -16.28 -44.36 -18.60
C VAL A 190 -16.70 -45.06 -19.90
N ALA A 191 -16.94 -46.36 -19.83
CA ALA A 191 -17.52 -47.12 -20.93
C ALA A 191 -19.06 -46.96 -20.93
N PRO A 192 -19.71 -47.01 -22.11
CA PRO A 192 -21.16 -47.09 -22.16
C PRO A 192 -21.63 -48.44 -21.59
N PRO A 193 -22.86 -48.54 -21.06
CA PRO A 193 -23.45 -49.78 -20.60
C PRO A 193 -23.57 -50.84 -21.71
N GLU A 194 -23.81 -52.10 -21.33
CA GLU A 194 -23.95 -53.19 -22.31
C GLU A 194 -25.03 -52.89 -23.37
N LYS A 195 -24.71 -53.21 -24.63
CA LYS A 195 -25.58 -52.98 -25.81
C LYS A 195 -25.96 -51.52 -26.05
N GLN A 196 -25.19 -50.59 -25.48
CA GLN A 196 -25.35 -49.16 -25.68
C GLN A 196 -24.09 -48.52 -26.22
N ALA A 197 -24.27 -47.39 -26.91
CA ALA A 197 -23.19 -46.55 -27.38
C ALA A 197 -23.39 -45.11 -26.90
N PHE A 198 -22.30 -44.35 -26.79
CA PHE A 198 -22.41 -42.91 -26.65
C PHE A 198 -22.84 -42.31 -28.00
N PRO A 199 -23.83 -41.41 -28.02
CA PRO A 199 -24.32 -40.85 -29.27
C PRO A 199 -23.27 -39.92 -29.88
N VAL A 200 -22.82 -40.24 -31.10
CA VAL A 200 -21.92 -39.37 -31.87
C VAL A 200 -22.78 -38.31 -32.57
N ILE A 201 -23.04 -37.20 -31.88
CA ILE A 201 -23.83 -36.07 -32.41
C ILE A 201 -22.89 -34.88 -32.65
N GLY A 202 -22.36 -34.77 -33.87
CA GLY A 202 -21.48 -33.66 -34.27
C GLY A 202 -20.18 -33.58 -33.46
N ASN A 203 -19.62 -32.37 -33.33
CA ASN A 203 -18.30 -32.12 -32.72
C ASN A 203 -18.38 -31.69 -31.23
N THR A 204 -19.53 -31.85 -30.56
CA THR A 204 -19.76 -31.34 -29.20
C THR A 204 -20.22 -32.43 -28.25
N PRO A 205 -19.53 -32.68 -27.12
CA PRO A 205 -19.89 -33.70 -26.13
C PRO A 205 -21.01 -33.20 -25.19
N ASN A 206 -22.13 -32.73 -25.75
CA ASN A 206 -23.27 -32.25 -24.95
C ASN A 206 -24.12 -33.40 -24.40
N PHE A 207 -23.70 -34.65 -24.54
CA PHE A 207 -24.44 -35.82 -24.07
C PHE A 207 -24.09 -36.21 -22.63
N LEU A 208 -23.15 -35.52 -21.96
CA LEU A 208 -22.64 -35.89 -20.64
C LEU A 208 -22.53 -34.66 -19.73
N SER A 209 -22.83 -34.84 -18.44
CA SER A 209 -22.75 -33.79 -17.42
C SER A 209 -22.45 -34.39 -16.03
N ILE A 210 -21.60 -33.73 -15.24
CA ILE A 210 -21.24 -34.13 -13.87
C ILE A 210 -22.10 -33.34 -12.88
N SER A 211 -22.55 -33.99 -11.80
CA SER A 211 -23.32 -33.34 -10.74
C SER A 211 -22.50 -32.25 -10.02
N PRO A 212 -23.13 -31.16 -9.53
CA PRO A 212 -22.43 -30.10 -8.81
C PRO A 212 -21.72 -30.56 -7.53
N ASP A 213 -22.20 -31.63 -6.90
CA ASP A 213 -21.52 -32.28 -5.76
C ASP A 213 -20.32 -33.15 -6.17
N GLY A 214 -20.10 -33.36 -7.47
CA GLY A 214 -18.99 -34.14 -8.00
C GLY A 214 -19.08 -35.63 -7.76
N THR A 215 -20.26 -36.18 -7.42
CA THR A 215 -20.44 -37.59 -7.06
C THR A 215 -21.07 -38.44 -8.16
N LYS A 216 -21.80 -37.83 -9.11
CA LYS A 216 -22.58 -38.54 -10.13
C LYS A 216 -22.31 -38.01 -11.53
N LEU A 217 -22.45 -38.90 -12.49
CA LEU A 217 -22.32 -38.64 -13.91
C LEU A 217 -23.66 -38.95 -14.60
N ALA A 218 -24.24 -37.95 -15.27
CA ALA A 218 -25.38 -38.15 -16.15
C ALA A 218 -24.88 -38.18 -17.59
N PHE A 219 -25.31 -39.17 -18.36
CA PHE A 219 -24.98 -39.24 -19.77
C PHE A 219 -26.12 -39.85 -20.58
N VAL A 220 -26.19 -39.48 -21.86
CA VAL A 220 -27.13 -40.06 -22.82
C VAL A 220 -26.44 -41.20 -23.55
N THR A 221 -27.17 -42.29 -23.73
CA THR A 221 -26.76 -43.41 -24.57
C THR A 221 -27.74 -43.59 -25.71
N VAL A 222 -27.31 -44.31 -26.74
CA VAL A 222 -28.15 -44.78 -27.83
C VAL A 222 -28.07 -46.31 -27.92
N ASP A 223 -29.20 -46.96 -28.15
CA ASP A 223 -29.26 -48.41 -28.38
C ASP A 223 -29.14 -48.78 -29.88
N SER A 224 -29.19 -50.08 -30.20
CA SER A 224 -29.14 -50.57 -31.59
C SER A 224 -30.31 -50.11 -32.46
N THR A 225 -31.40 -49.67 -31.85
CA THR A 225 -32.62 -49.17 -32.50
C THR A 225 -32.64 -47.64 -32.62
N ALA A 226 -31.52 -46.98 -32.31
CA ALA A 226 -31.36 -45.52 -32.30
C ALA A 226 -32.22 -44.80 -31.24
N HIS A 227 -32.75 -45.50 -30.25
CA HIS A 227 -33.46 -44.87 -29.13
C HIS A 227 -32.46 -44.32 -28.11
N ARG A 228 -32.66 -43.06 -27.73
CA ARG A 228 -31.84 -42.36 -26.77
C ARG A 228 -32.49 -42.36 -25.40
N MET A 229 -31.68 -42.54 -24.35
CA MET A 229 -32.15 -42.51 -22.96
C MET A 229 -31.06 -41.95 -22.05
N LEU A 230 -31.48 -41.37 -20.93
CA LEU A 230 -30.57 -40.93 -19.88
C LEU A 230 -30.15 -42.07 -18.95
N TRP A 231 -28.88 -42.02 -18.58
CA TRP A 231 -28.25 -42.89 -17.62
C TRP A 231 -27.55 -42.07 -16.56
N ILE A 232 -27.58 -42.56 -15.32
CA ILE A 232 -26.82 -42.01 -14.21
C ILE A 232 -25.84 -43.07 -13.73
N ARG A 233 -24.63 -42.65 -13.42
CA ARG A 233 -23.61 -43.48 -12.80
C ARG A 233 -22.98 -42.73 -11.64
N ASP A 234 -22.86 -43.39 -10.49
CA ASP A 234 -22.04 -42.88 -9.39
C ASP A 234 -20.56 -42.97 -9.76
N LEU A 235 -19.78 -41.92 -9.49
CA LEU A 235 -18.35 -41.90 -9.82
C LEU A 235 -17.55 -42.92 -9.00
N ASP A 236 -18.06 -43.29 -7.82
CA ASP A 236 -17.50 -44.35 -6.97
C ASP A 236 -17.94 -45.77 -7.38
N SER A 237 -18.86 -45.90 -8.34
CA SER A 237 -19.40 -47.17 -8.81
C SER A 237 -19.14 -47.38 -10.31
N GLN A 238 -19.17 -48.63 -10.75
CA GLN A 238 -19.18 -48.97 -12.18
C GLN A 238 -20.59 -49.19 -12.72
N ALA A 239 -21.58 -49.35 -11.84
CA ALA A 239 -22.96 -49.56 -12.22
C ALA A 239 -23.58 -48.25 -12.72
N ALA A 240 -24.12 -48.28 -13.94
CA ALA A 240 -24.96 -47.22 -14.47
C ALA A 240 -26.43 -47.67 -14.36
N GLN A 241 -27.31 -46.73 -14.04
CA GLN A 241 -28.75 -46.93 -13.93
C GLN A 241 -29.46 -46.11 -15.00
N SER A 242 -30.36 -46.76 -15.74
CA SER A 242 -31.25 -46.08 -16.69
C SER A 242 -32.26 -45.21 -15.96
N LEU A 243 -32.66 -44.09 -16.56
CA LEU A 243 -33.80 -43.28 -16.15
C LEU A 243 -34.99 -43.49 -17.10
N PRO A 244 -35.98 -44.34 -16.73
CA PRO A 244 -37.15 -44.56 -17.57
C PRO A 244 -37.97 -43.28 -17.79
N GLY A 245 -38.62 -43.17 -18.95
CA GLY A 245 -39.42 -41.98 -19.33
C GLY A 245 -38.58 -40.78 -19.79
N THR A 246 -37.30 -41.02 -20.11
CA THR A 246 -36.38 -40.04 -20.71
C THR A 246 -36.09 -40.35 -22.18
N ASP A 247 -37.09 -40.91 -22.88
CA ASP A 247 -37.00 -41.23 -24.29
C ASP A 247 -36.65 -39.98 -25.11
N ASP A 248 -35.71 -40.14 -26.05
CA ASP A 248 -35.18 -39.08 -26.89
C ASP A 248 -34.53 -37.92 -26.14
N ALA A 249 -34.04 -38.18 -24.92
CA ALA A 249 -33.33 -37.18 -24.15
C ALA A 249 -32.02 -36.73 -24.80
N LEU A 250 -31.80 -35.42 -24.72
CA LEU A 250 -30.61 -34.73 -25.20
C LEU A 250 -30.18 -33.67 -24.19
N ALA A 251 -28.89 -33.34 -24.22
CA ALA A 251 -28.30 -32.23 -23.49
C ALA A 251 -28.64 -32.21 -21.98
N PRO A 252 -28.31 -33.27 -21.21
CA PRO A 252 -28.56 -33.28 -19.78
C PRO A 252 -27.76 -32.21 -19.04
N PHE A 253 -28.39 -31.58 -18.05
CA PHE A 253 -27.72 -30.68 -17.12
C PHE A 253 -28.35 -30.73 -15.73
N TRP A 254 -27.49 -30.62 -14.70
CA TRP A 254 -27.85 -30.86 -13.31
C TRP A 254 -28.38 -29.63 -12.59
N SER A 255 -29.39 -29.81 -11.75
CA SER A 255 -29.81 -28.79 -10.79
C SER A 255 -28.70 -28.49 -9.77
N PRO A 256 -28.63 -27.26 -9.19
CA PRO A 256 -27.55 -26.87 -8.28
C PRO A 256 -27.49 -27.68 -6.99
N ASP A 257 -28.58 -28.34 -6.64
CA ASP A 257 -28.73 -29.20 -5.47
C ASP A 257 -28.49 -30.69 -5.80
N SER A 258 -28.06 -31.02 -7.01
CA SER A 258 -27.79 -32.39 -7.49
C SER A 258 -28.99 -33.35 -7.43
N ARG A 259 -30.23 -32.86 -7.28
CA ARG A 259 -31.42 -33.72 -7.14
C ARG A 259 -32.18 -33.97 -8.43
N PHE A 260 -32.03 -33.10 -9.42
CA PHE A 260 -32.76 -33.16 -10.68
C PHE A 260 -31.82 -33.02 -11.87
N ILE A 261 -32.21 -33.66 -12.96
CA ILE A 261 -31.57 -33.52 -14.26
C ILE A 261 -32.62 -32.94 -15.21
N ALA A 262 -32.28 -31.81 -15.83
CA ALA A 262 -33.07 -31.25 -16.91
C ALA A 262 -32.48 -31.69 -18.25
N PHE A 263 -33.34 -31.93 -19.23
CA PHE A 263 -32.99 -32.43 -20.55
C PHE A 263 -34.03 -32.00 -21.59
N THR A 264 -33.62 -31.94 -22.85
CA THR A 264 -34.54 -31.67 -23.97
C THR A 264 -34.99 -32.98 -24.60
N ALA A 265 -36.29 -33.13 -24.83
CA ALA A 265 -36.88 -34.27 -25.55
C ALA A 265 -38.14 -33.82 -26.29
N GLY A 266 -38.27 -34.14 -27.58
CA GLY A 266 -39.47 -33.89 -28.38
C GLY A 266 -40.02 -32.45 -28.28
N ASN A 267 -39.19 -31.47 -28.67
CA ASN A 267 -39.50 -30.03 -28.59
C ASN A 267 -39.96 -29.53 -27.22
N SER A 268 -39.51 -30.17 -26.15
CA SER A 268 -39.85 -29.78 -24.79
C SER A 268 -38.63 -29.87 -23.90
N LEU A 269 -38.55 -28.96 -22.93
CA LEU A 269 -37.66 -29.10 -21.79
C LEU A 269 -38.37 -29.91 -20.72
N LYS A 270 -37.73 -30.99 -20.29
CA LYS A 270 -38.22 -31.86 -19.23
C LYS A 270 -37.21 -31.91 -18.09
N LYS A 271 -37.67 -32.26 -16.90
CA LYS A 271 -36.82 -32.61 -15.77
C LYS A 271 -37.24 -33.95 -15.19
N VAL A 272 -36.27 -34.67 -14.65
CA VAL A 272 -36.47 -35.92 -13.93
C VAL A 272 -35.65 -35.91 -12.65
N ALA A 273 -36.14 -36.58 -11.61
CA ALA A 273 -35.39 -36.77 -10.37
C ALA A 273 -34.30 -37.82 -10.58
N VAL A 274 -33.16 -37.63 -9.92
CA VAL A 274 -31.99 -38.53 -10.00
C VAL A 274 -32.31 -39.91 -9.44
N THR A 275 -33.23 -39.98 -8.48
CA THR A 275 -33.75 -41.23 -7.90
C THR A 275 -34.71 -41.99 -8.83
N GLY A 276 -34.97 -41.46 -10.03
CA GLY A 276 -36.02 -41.96 -10.92
C GLY A 276 -37.39 -41.36 -10.61
N GLY A 277 -38.35 -41.60 -11.52
CA GLY A 277 -39.70 -41.06 -11.46
C GLY A 277 -40.16 -40.54 -12.84
N PRO A 278 -41.43 -40.12 -12.98
CA PRO A 278 -41.93 -39.61 -14.24
C PRO A 278 -41.25 -38.28 -14.60
N ALA A 279 -40.85 -38.14 -15.87
CA ALA A 279 -40.30 -36.89 -16.37
C ALA A 279 -41.40 -35.80 -16.42
N GLN A 280 -41.10 -34.63 -15.88
CA GLN A 280 -42.00 -33.48 -15.85
C GLN A 280 -41.64 -32.50 -16.96
N THR A 281 -42.60 -32.15 -17.81
CA THR A 281 -42.42 -31.09 -18.81
C THR A 281 -42.42 -29.72 -18.12
N ILE A 282 -41.33 -28.97 -18.28
CA ILE A 282 -41.19 -27.60 -17.77
C ILE A 282 -41.78 -26.61 -18.78
N THR A 283 -41.37 -26.72 -20.05
CA THR A 283 -41.82 -25.80 -21.12
C THR A 283 -41.63 -26.43 -22.49
N ALA A 284 -42.42 -26.02 -23.47
CA ALA A 284 -42.14 -26.29 -24.88
C ALA A 284 -40.90 -25.49 -25.33
N LEU A 285 -40.05 -26.13 -26.13
CA LEU A 285 -38.85 -25.56 -26.72
C LEU A 285 -38.75 -25.94 -28.21
N PRO A 286 -38.78 -24.97 -29.13
CA PRO A 286 -38.74 -25.26 -30.57
C PRO A 286 -37.34 -25.69 -31.09
N ALA A 287 -36.31 -25.68 -30.24
CA ALA A 287 -34.96 -26.09 -30.60
C ALA A 287 -34.28 -26.91 -29.49
N ASN A 288 -33.40 -27.83 -29.89
CA ASN A 288 -32.55 -28.60 -28.98
C ASN A 288 -31.41 -27.73 -28.45
N GLY A 289 -31.12 -27.81 -27.15
CA GLY A 289 -30.07 -27.01 -26.51
C GLY A 289 -29.79 -27.43 -25.07
N GLY A 290 -28.60 -27.11 -24.57
CA GLY A 290 -28.22 -27.32 -23.17
C GLY A 290 -28.57 -26.11 -22.30
N GLY A 291 -28.68 -26.34 -20.99
CA GLY A 291 -28.93 -25.29 -20.01
C GLY A 291 -27.91 -25.32 -18.87
N THR A 292 -27.87 -24.24 -18.10
CA THR A 292 -27.18 -24.20 -16.81
C THR A 292 -28.08 -23.55 -15.78
N TRP A 293 -27.90 -23.94 -14.53
CA TRP A 293 -28.62 -23.35 -13.41
C TRP A 293 -27.75 -22.28 -12.77
N ASN A 294 -28.22 -21.04 -12.75
CA ASN A 294 -27.50 -19.96 -12.11
C ASN A 294 -28.27 -19.45 -10.88
N ARG A 295 -27.59 -19.29 -9.74
CA ARG A 295 -28.14 -18.63 -8.53
C ARG A 295 -28.00 -17.11 -8.58
N SER A 296 -27.16 -16.56 -9.45
CA SER A 296 -26.98 -15.14 -9.67
C SER A 296 -27.39 -14.76 -11.09
N VAL A 297 -28.02 -13.61 -11.24
CA VAL A 297 -28.29 -13.01 -12.56
C VAL A 297 -26.99 -13.01 -13.35
N CYS A 298 -27.03 -13.47 -14.61
CA CYS A 298 -25.88 -13.41 -15.51
C CYS A 298 -25.23 -12.01 -15.47
N PRO A 299 -23.90 -11.88 -15.58
CA PRO A 299 -23.27 -10.57 -15.75
C PRO A 299 -23.98 -9.80 -16.88
N PRO A 300 -24.27 -8.49 -16.72
CA PRO A 300 -25.08 -7.73 -17.67
C PRO A 300 -24.60 -7.76 -19.14
N GLN A 301 -23.33 -8.13 -19.35
CA GLN A 301 -22.74 -8.30 -20.68
C GLN A 301 -23.24 -9.55 -21.42
N VAL A 302 -23.57 -10.65 -20.72
CA VAL A 302 -24.10 -11.89 -21.34
C VAL A 302 -25.60 -11.75 -21.65
N VAL A 303 -26.32 -10.98 -20.83
CA VAL A 303 -27.78 -10.77 -20.97
C VAL A 303 -28.13 -9.97 -22.23
N ARG A 304 -27.32 -8.99 -22.64
CA ARG A 304 -27.59 -8.20 -23.87
C ARG A 304 -27.50 -9.02 -25.16
N GLN A 305 -26.71 -10.09 -25.16
CA GLN A 305 -26.51 -10.91 -26.35
C GLN A 305 -27.59 -12.01 -26.49
N LEU A 306 -28.27 -12.38 -25.39
CA LEU A 306 -29.38 -13.34 -25.40
C LEU A 306 -30.77 -12.67 -25.46
N GLN A 307 -30.92 -11.42 -25.00
CA GLN A 307 -32.19 -10.67 -25.08
C GLN A 307 -32.59 -10.25 -26.50
N SER A 308 -31.69 -10.33 -27.50
CA SER A 308 -32.04 -10.05 -28.89
C SER A 308 -32.81 -11.20 -29.57
N LEU A 309 -32.98 -12.35 -28.91
CA LEU A 309 -33.51 -13.57 -29.53
C LEU A 309 -34.54 -14.32 -28.67
N HIS A 310 -35.51 -13.60 -28.08
CA HIS A 310 -36.87 -14.03 -27.67
C HIS A 310 -37.25 -13.67 -26.23
N SER A 311 -38.48 -13.19 -26.11
CA SER A 311 -39.21 -12.81 -24.91
C SER A 311 -39.44 -13.98 -23.96
N THR A 312 -39.02 -13.86 -22.70
CA THR A 312 -39.38 -14.79 -21.62
C THR A 312 -40.01 -14.05 -20.45
N ARG A 313 -41.19 -14.52 -20.02
CA ARG A 313 -41.92 -14.07 -18.82
C ARG A 313 -41.19 -14.48 -17.52
N PRO A 314 -41.37 -13.76 -16.39
CA PRO A 314 -40.61 -13.98 -15.17
C PRO A 314 -41.19 -15.13 -14.33
N GLY A 315 -40.34 -16.03 -13.82
CA GLY A 315 -40.75 -17.04 -12.84
C GLY A 315 -39.88 -18.30 -12.71
N SER A 316 -38.89 -18.56 -13.58
CA SER A 316 -37.97 -19.69 -13.41
C SER A 316 -36.53 -19.31 -13.80
N ASN A 317 -35.58 -19.52 -12.88
CA ASN A 317 -34.15 -19.18 -13.03
C ASN A 317 -33.40 -20.26 -13.84
N LEU A 318 -33.82 -20.48 -15.08
CA LEU A 318 -33.23 -21.46 -15.99
C LEU A 318 -32.68 -20.73 -17.22
N VAL A 319 -31.36 -20.76 -17.41
CA VAL A 319 -30.70 -20.08 -18.54
C VAL A 319 -30.30 -21.13 -19.56
N MET A 320 -30.89 -21.05 -20.76
CA MET A 320 -30.58 -21.91 -21.90
C MET A 320 -29.51 -21.28 -22.78
N HIS A 321 -28.59 -22.08 -23.28
CA HIS A 321 -27.63 -21.67 -24.30
C HIS A 321 -28.00 -22.32 -25.63
N GLY A 322 -28.51 -21.51 -26.57
CA GLY A 322 -28.56 -21.86 -27.99
C GLY A 322 -27.13 -21.84 -28.56
N HIS A 323 -26.83 -22.77 -29.46
CA HIS A 323 -25.53 -22.96 -30.12
C HIS A 323 -24.67 -21.68 -30.19
N SER A 324 -23.61 -21.61 -29.40
CA SER A 324 -22.55 -20.61 -29.53
C SER A 324 -21.24 -21.17 -29.01
N PHE A 325 -20.34 -21.32 -29.97
CA PHE A 325 -18.94 -21.72 -29.91
C PHE A 325 -18.19 -21.33 -28.62
N TYR A 326 -17.60 -22.33 -27.95
CA TYR A 326 -16.37 -22.13 -27.19
C TYR A 326 -15.21 -22.70 -28.02
N ARG A 327 -14.61 -21.85 -28.86
CA ARG A 327 -13.29 -22.12 -29.44
C ARG A 327 -12.26 -21.82 -28.36
N ALA A 328 -11.70 -22.88 -27.78
CA ALA A 328 -10.48 -22.78 -26.99
C ALA A 328 -9.31 -22.54 -27.95
N GLU A 329 -8.94 -21.28 -28.16
CA GLU A 329 -7.62 -20.95 -28.69
C GLU A 329 -6.97 -19.86 -27.82
N GLY A 330 -5.81 -20.24 -27.29
CA GLY A 330 -4.61 -19.42 -27.16
C GLY A 330 -4.75 -17.97 -26.73
N THR A 331 -4.09 -17.68 -25.61
CA THR A 331 -3.49 -16.37 -25.30
C THR A 331 -4.46 -15.19 -25.13
N PHE A 332 -4.89 -14.97 -23.89
CA PHE A 332 -4.97 -13.60 -23.35
C PHE A 332 -4.16 -13.56 -22.06
N SER A 333 -2.93 -13.03 -22.13
CA SER A 333 -2.60 -11.60 -22.19
C SER A 333 -2.67 -10.99 -20.80
N THR A 334 -1.48 -10.64 -20.34
CA THR A 334 -1.03 -10.05 -19.08
C THR A 334 -1.70 -8.72 -18.69
N GLN A 335 -2.88 -8.39 -19.20
CA GLN A 335 -3.60 -7.14 -18.89
C GLN A 335 -4.63 -7.27 -17.77
N LEU A 336 -4.94 -8.47 -17.27
CA LEU A 336 -5.88 -8.65 -16.14
C LEU A 336 -5.21 -8.74 -14.75
N LEU A 337 -3.88 -8.56 -14.67
CA LEU A 337 -3.12 -8.54 -13.40
C LEU A 337 -2.58 -7.14 -13.02
N ALA A 338 -3.07 -6.07 -13.67
CA ALA A 338 -2.64 -4.70 -13.38
C ALA A 338 -3.70 -3.84 -12.66
N ARG A 339 -4.73 -4.45 -12.06
CA ARG A 339 -5.81 -3.70 -11.36
C ARG A 339 -5.88 -3.91 -9.85
N ILE A 340 -4.83 -4.46 -9.24
CA ILE A 340 -4.65 -4.46 -7.78
C ILE A 340 -3.21 -4.07 -7.44
N ARG A 341 -2.90 -2.77 -7.50
CA ARG A 341 -2.02 -2.02 -6.57
C ARG A 341 -1.76 -0.64 -7.19
N LYS A 342 -2.13 0.41 -6.45
CA LYS A 342 -1.80 1.81 -6.77
C LYS A 342 -0.29 2.01 -6.67
N ILE A 343 0.39 2.20 -7.80
CA ILE A 343 1.73 2.83 -7.91
C ILE A 343 1.71 3.66 -9.22
N PRO A 344 2.16 4.93 -9.24
CA PRO A 344 2.07 5.78 -10.43
C PRO A 344 3.04 5.35 -11.54
N ALA A 345 2.54 5.35 -12.78
CA ALA A 345 3.28 5.03 -13.99
C ALA A 345 4.10 6.26 -14.47
N SER A 346 5.29 6.43 -13.92
CA SER A 346 6.35 7.23 -14.55
C SER A 346 7.68 6.57 -14.24
N THR A 347 8.06 5.58 -15.06
CA THR A 347 9.43 5.13 -15.40
C THR A 347 9.32 3.73 -16.01
N LEU A 348 9.21 3.63 -17.33
CA LEU A 348 9.61 2.43 -18.09
C LEU A 348 9.85 2.83 -19.54
N ASP A 349 11.02 3.43 -19.75
CA ASP A 349 11.67 3.57 -21.05
C ASP A 349 12.65 2.40 -21.25
N ARG A 350 12.69 1.88 -22.49
CA ARG A 350 13.71 1.04 -23.14
C ARG A 350 14.25 -0.21 -22.40
N SER A 351 13.96 -1.39 -22.95
CA SER A 351 14.91 -2.23 -23.72
C SER A 351 14.47 -3.70 -23.78
N ILE A 352 14.25 -4.22 -24.99
CA ILE A 352 14.15 -5.66 -25.28
C ILE A 352 15.29 -6.00 -26.24
N PRO A 353 16.23 -6.92 -25.92
CA PRO A 353 17.17 -7.43 -26.90
C PRO A 353 16.56 -8.63 -27.64
N LYS A 354 16.59 -8.59 -28.98
CA LYS A 354 16.31 -9.74 -29.86
C LYS A 354 17.41 -10.79 -29.66
N ARG A 355 17.06 -12.00 -29.23
CA ARG A 355 17.91 -13.20 -29.40
C ARG A 355 17.56 -13.88 -30.73
N ARG A 356 18.55 -13.92 -31.63
CA ARG A 356 18.64 -14.92 -32.70
C ARG A 356 19.12 -16.24 -32.08
N SER A 357 18.55 -17.35 -32.50
CA SER A 357 19.18 -18.67 -32.38
C SER A 357 19.19 -19.32 -33.76
N SER A 358 20.36 -19.27 -34.38
CA SER A 358 20.88 -20.28 -35.29
C SER A 358 21.22 -21.53 -34.49
N PHE A 359 20.68 -22.68 -34.88
CA PHE A 359 21.36 -23.96 -35.08
C PHE A 359 20.38 -24.94 -35.72
#